data_AF-A0A6G7YL41-F1
#
_entry.id   AF-A0A6G7YL41-F1
#
_cell.length_a   1.000
_cell.length_b   1.000
_cell.length_c   1.000
_cell.angle_alpha   90.00
_cell.angle_beta   90.00
_cell.angle_gamma   90.00
#
_symmetry.space_group_name_H-M   'P 1'
#
loop_
_entity.id
_entity.type
_entity.pdbx_description
1 polymer ?
#
loop_
_entity_poly.entity_id
_entity_poly.type
_entity_poly.pdbx_seq_one_letter_code
_entity_poly.pdbx_strand_id
1 'polypeptide(L)'
;MEVAVEPRIWPSRLMASQGVVVDGNDLVEVVRDGREVSGPKKRVREGDTVRLVDVEKRRKTKRRSVPAGVVEVPTTELAPGRRKVVREGKAGVRRLRAVRTIHNGEPVNYRVVRRTTIRPPQPRRVLVGRQPWSVRGADGLNWSALARCESGGNPRAVNPAGYYGLYQFNVATWGSVGGSGMPHHASSSEQTYRAKLLYKSRGRSPWPTCGRLL
;
A
#
# COMPACT_ATOMS: atom_id res chain seq x y z
N MET A 1 -29.51 -65.59 -1.97
CA MET A 1 -30.64 -64.66 -2.13
C MET A 1 -30.06 -63.32 -2.54
N GLU A 2 -30.04 -63.04 -3.84
CA GLU A 2 -29.62 -61.73 -4.35
C GLU A 2 -30.85 -60.84 -4.43
N VAL A 3 -30.89 -59.79 -3.62
CA VAL A 3 -31.91 -58.75 -3.72
C VAL A 3 -31.32 -57.65 -4.59
N ALA A 4 -31.82 -57.53 -5.83
CA ALA A 4 -31.45 -56.42 -6.70
C ALA A 4 -31.87 -55.11 -6.03
N VAL A 5 -30.89 -54.30 -5.62
CA VAL A 5 -31.16 -52.97 -5.09
C VAL A 5 -31.48 -52.08 -6.28
N GLU A 6 -32.59 -51.34 -6.23
CA GLU A 6 -32.92 -50.39 -7.28
C GLU A 6 -31.73 -49.45 -7.56
N PRO A 7 -31.35 -49.25 -8.83
CA PRO A 7 -30.19 -48.44 -9.15
C PRO A 7 -30.44 -47.00 -8.74
N ARG A 8 -29.82 -46.59 -7.62
CA ARG A 8 -29.94 -45.22 -7.09
C ARG A 8 -29.48 -44.20 -8.12
N ILE A 9 -30.43 -43.43 -8.65
CA ILE A 9 -30.22 -42.44 -9.71
C ILE A 9 -29.61 -41.17 -9.11
N TRP A 10 -28.71 -40.53 -9.86
CA TRP A 10 -28.22 -39.19 -9.51
C TRP A 10 -29.31 -38.14 -9.78
N PRO A 11 -29.53 -37.15 -8.91
CA PRO A 11 -30.63 -36.18 -9.04
C PRO A 11 -30.68 -35.45 -10.38
N SER A 12 -29.51 -35.10 -10.94
CA SER A 12 -29.42 -34.48 -12.27
C SER A 12 -29.89 -35.40 -13.40
N ARG A 13 -29.64 -36.71 -13.29
CA ARG A 13 -30.10 -37.72 -14.26
C ARG A 13 -31.61 -37.96 -14.14
N LEU A 14 -32.16 -37.85 -12.93
CA LEU A 14 -33.61 -37.89 -12.71
C LEU A 14 -34.30 -36.67 -13.32
N MET A 15 -33.76 -35.47 -13.12
CA MET A 15 -34.29 -34.24 -13.75
C MET A 15 -34.28 -34.33 -15.28
N ALA A 16 -33.17 -34.82 -15.85
CA ALA A 16 -33.06 -35.01 -17.30
C ALA A 16 -34.08 -36.02 -17.87
N SER A 17 -34.41 -37.10 -17.15
CA SER A 17 -35.42 -38.06 -17.60
C SER A 17 -36.85 -37.49 -17.59
N GLN A 18 -37.09 -36.43 -16.82
CA GLN A 18 -38.34 -35.67 -16.79
C GLN A 18 -38.34 -34.48 -17.78
N GLY A 19 -37.32 -34.38 -18.65
CA GLY A 19 -37.19 -33.29 -19.62
C GLY A 19 -36.69 -31.97 -19.02
N VAL A 20 -36.28 -31.94 -17.75
CA VAL A 20 -35.71 -30.76 -17.10
C VAL A 20 -34.22 -30.68 -17.42
N VAL A 21 -33.81 -29.63 -18.13
CA VAL A 21 -32.42 -29.36 -18.46
C VAL A 21 -31.73 -28.72 -17.25
N VAL A 22 -30.58 -29.27 -16.84
CA VAL A 22 -29.75 -28.76 -15.75
C VAL A 22 -28.42 -28.30 -16.34
N ASP A 23 -28.08 -27.03 -16.15
CA ASP A 23 -26.83 -26.45 -16.62
C ASP A 23 -25.66 -26.70 -15.64
N GLY A 24 -24.45 -26.23 -15.99
CA GLY A 24 -23.25 -26.44 -15.17
C GLY A 24 -23.14 -25.55 -13.91
N ASN A 25 -24.02 -24.56 -13.75
CA ASN A 25 -24.09 -23.69 -12.58
C ASN A 25 -25.22 -24.06 -11.63
N ASP A 26 -26.29 -24.68 -12.13
CA ASP A 26 -27.48 -25.05 -11.39
C ASP A 26 -27.19 -25.92 -10.16
N LEU A 27 -28.01 -25.72 -9.13
CA LEU A 27 -27.96 -26.53 -7.92
C LEU A 27 -29.18 -27.44 -7.90
N VAL A 28 -28.93 -28.75 -7.93
CA VAL A 28 -29.97 -29.76 -7.73
C VAL A 28 -29.97 -30.16 -6.26
N GLU A 29 -30.95 -29.73 -5.49
CA GLU A 29 -31.08 -30.03 -4.07
C GLU A 29 -31.92 -31.30 -3.88
N VAL A 30 -31.53 -32.16 -2.94
CA VAL A 30 -32.31 -33.34 -2.55
C VAL A 30 -32.77 -33.13 -1.13
N VAL A 31 -34.07 -33.23 -0.89
CA VAL A 31 -34.70 -33.09 0.42
C VAL A 31 -35.23 -34.45 0.84
N ARG A 32 -34.77 -34.94 2.00
CA ARG A 32 -35.19 -36.20 2.62
C ARG A 32 -35.63 -35.91 4.04
N ASP A 33 -36.84 -36.34 4.39
CA ASP A 33 -37.42 -36.10 5.73
C ASP A 33 -37.37 -34.61 6.14
N GLY A 34 -37.64 -33.73 5.18
CA GLY A 34 -37.63 -32.27 5.36
C GLY A 34 -36.24 -31.63 5.47
N ARG A 35 -35.15 -32.38 5.29
CA ARG A 35 -33.76 -31.87 5.38
C ARG A 35 -33.02 -32.01 4.07
N GLU A 36 -32.20 -31.01 3.74
CA GLU A 36 -31.32 -31.08 2.57
C GLU A 36 -30.24 -32.15 2.75
N VAL A 37 -30.02 -32.95 1.71
CA VAL A 37 -29.03 -34.02 1.65
C VAL A 37 -27.88 -33.59 0.74
N SER A 38 -26.67 -33.57 1.31
CA SER A 38 -25.44 -33.18 0.60
C SER A 38 -24.42 -34.33 0.47
N GLY A 39 -23.41 -34.13 -0.37
CA GLY A 39 -22.27 -35.05 -0.52
C GLY A 39 -22.61 -36.41 -1.13
N PRO A 40 -21.95 -37.52 -0.71
CA PRO A 40 -22.09 -38.83 -1.35
C PRO A 40 -23.47 -39.49 -1.12
N LYS A 41 -24.28 -38.97 -0.18
CA LYS A 41 -25.63 -39.47 0.14
C LYS A 41 -26.72 -38.89 -0.77
N LYS A 42 -26.34 -38.03 -1.72
CA LYS A 42 -27.22 -37.27 -2.61
C LYS A 42 -27.90 -38.11 -3.70
N ARG A 43 -27.60 -39.40 -3.80
CA ARG A 43 -28.35 -40.29 -4.69
C ARG A 43 -29.80 -40.39 -4.21
N VAL A 44 -30.73 -40.26 -5.14
CA VAL A 44 -32.17 -40.18 -4.87
C VAL A 44 -32.69 -41.55 -4.41
N ARG A 45 -33.60 -41.52 -3.45
CA ARG A 45 -34.36 -42.65 -2.92
C ARG A 45 -35.85 -42.40 -3.09
N GLU A 46 -36.64 -43.46 -3.00
CA GLU A 46 -38.08 -43.34 -2.89
C GLU A 46 -38.46 -42.43 -1.71
N GLY A 47 -39.42 -41.53 -1.93
CA GLY A 47 -39.86 -40.51 -0.95
C GLY A 47 -39.04 -39.21 -0.92
N ASP A 48 -37.90 -39.14 -1.61
CA ASP A 48 -37.12 -37.89 -1.70
C ASP A 48 -37.81 -36.84 -2.59
N THR A 49 -37.68 -35.57 -2.23
CA THR A 49 -38.03 -34.44 -3.11
C THR A 49 -36.76 -33.88 -3.74
N VAL A 50 -36.76 -33.69 -5.06
CA VAL A 50 -35.63 -33.05 -5.77
C VAL A 50 -36.05 -31.66 -6.23
N ARG A 51 -35.28 -30.63 -5.88
CA ARG A 51 -35.51 -29.24 -6.26
C ARG A 51 -34.41 -28.78 -7.19
N LEU A 52 -34.78 -28.05 -8.24
CA LEU A 52 -33.83 -27.35 -9.09
C LEU A 52 -33.77 -25.88 -8.65
N VAL A 53 -32.56 -25.38 -8.43
CA VAL A 53 -32.29 -23.96 -8.31
C VAL A 53 -31.51 -23.55 -9.56
N ASP A 54 -32.15 -22.75 -10.40
CA ASP A 54 -31.50 -22.12 -11.56
C ASP A 54 -30.49 -21.10 -11.05
N VAL A 55 -29.21 -21.27 -11.38
CA VAL A 55 -28.13 -20.39 -10.92
C VAL A 55 -27.53 -19.59 -12.06
N GLU A 56 -28.02 -18.36 -12.22
CA GLU A 56 -27.44 -17.41 -13.16
C GLU A 56 -26.29 -16.59 -12.51
N LYS A 57 -25.14 -16.50 -13.20
CA LYS A 57 -24.00 -15.66 -12.77
C LYS A 57 -23.77 -14.50 -13.73
N ARG A 58 -24.27 -13.31 -13.38
CA ARG A 58 -24.08 -12.08 -14.17
C ARG A 58 -22.77 -11.36 -13.81
N ARG A 59 -21.92 -11.14 -14.81
CA ARG A 59 -20.65 -10.39 -14.65
C ARG A 59 -20.83 -8.92 -15.02
N LYS A 60 -20.40 -8.01 -14.14
CA LYS A 60 -20.40 -6.56 -14.41
C LYS A 60 -19.03 -5.95 -14.16
N THR A 61 -18.59 -5.10 -15.08
CA THR A 61 -17.36 -4.32 -14.92
C THR A 61 -17.70 -2.89 -14.55
N LYS A 62 -17.07 -2.36 -13.50
CA LYS A 62 -17.22 -0.95 -13.07
C LYS A 62 -15.84 -0.31 -12.91
N ARG A 63 -15.70 0.95 -13.35
CA ARG A 63 -14.56 1.80 -12.99
C ARG A 63 -14.88 2.54 -11.70
N ARG A 64 -13.91 2.63 -10.79
CA ARG A 64 -14.00 3.38 -9.54
C ARG A 64 -12.74 4.23 -9.37
N SER A 65 -12.93 5.44 -8.85
CA SER A 65 -11.84 6.31 -8.42
C SER A 65 -11.11 5.68 -7.23
N VAL A 66 -9.78 5.83 -7.18
CA VAL A 66 -8.96 5.49 -6.02
C VAL A 66 -8.38 6.80 -5.48
N PRO A 67 -8.69 7.19 -4.23
CA PRO A 67 -8.21 8.45 -3.68
C PRO A 67 -6.69 8.47 -3.61
N ALA A 68 -6.12 9.67 -3.76
CA ALA A 68 -4.69 9.89 -3.58
C ALA A 68 -4.34 9.88 -2.09
N GLY A 69 -3.26 9.17 -1.74
CA GLY A 69 -2.64 9.29 -0.42
C GLY A 69 -1.90 10.62 -0.26
N VAL A 70 -1.36 10.85 0.94
CA VAL A 70 -0.51 12.02 1.26
C VAL A 70 0.87 11.51 1.62
N VAL A 71 1.90 12.07 0.99
CA VAL A 71 3.31 11.87 1.35
C VAL A 71 3.81 13.15 2.00
N GLU A 72 4.14 13.05 3.28
CA GLU A 72 4.74 14.13 4.05
C GLU A 72 6.26 14.09 3.92
N VAL A 73 6.84 15.25 3.61
CA VAL A 73 8.29 15.42 3.50
C VAL A 73 8.72 16.42 4.55
N PRO A 74 9.45 15.98 5.60
CA PRO A 74 10.08 16.87 6.57
C PRO A 74 10.93 17.94 5.89
N THR A 75 10.82 19.20 6.33
CA THR A 75 11.70 20.29 5.87
C THR A 75 11.97 21.28 6.99
N THR A 76 13.16 21.91 6.94
CA THR A 76 13.52 23.08 7.76
C THR A 76 13.23 24.41 7.05
N GLU A 77 12.79 24.39 5.79
CA GLU A 77 12.40 25.58 5.02
C GLU A 77 11.10 26.23 5.50
N LEU A 78 10.30 25.50 6.28
CA LEU A 78 9.04 25.97 6.84
C LEU A 78 9.15 26.02 8.36
N ALA A 79 8.51 27.02 8.98
CA ALA A 79 8.41 27.09 10.42
C ALA A 79 7.82 25.78 11.00
N PRO A 80 8.27 25.33 12.17
CA PRO A 80 7.83 24.08 12.77
C PRO A 80 6.30 24.02 12.91
N GLY A 81 5.72 22.89 12.51
CA GLY A 81 4.27 22.68 12.46
C GLY A 81 3.57 23.26 11.23
N ARG A 82 4.20 24.18 10.47
CA ARG A 82 3.62 24.68 9.21
C ARG A 82 3.65 23.60 8.14
N ARG A 83 2.66 23.62 7.26
CA ARG A 83 2.53 22.66 6.16
C ARG A 83 2.36 23.41 4.85
N LYS A 84 3.02 22.94 3.80
CA LYS A 84 2.88 23.49 2.44
C LYS A 84 2.65 22.35 1.45
N VAL A 85 1.53 22.37 0.75
CA VAL A 85 1.32 21.44 -0.37
C VAL A 85 2.21 21.89 -1.52
N VAL A 86 3.11 21.01 -1.97
CA VAL A 86 4.01 21.29 -3.11
C VAL A 86 3.58 20.57 -4.37
N ARG A 87 2.73 19.55 -4.25
CA ARG A 87 2.10 18.90 -5.39
C ARG A 87 0.76 18.32 -4.99
N GLU A 88 -0.28 18.69 -5.73
CA GLU A 88 -1.60 18.09 -5.53
C GLU A 88 -1.64 16.61 -5.87
N GLY A 89 -2.46 15.88 -5.13
CA GLY A 89 -2.69 14.46 -5.37
C GLY A 89 -3.62 14.27 -6.57
N LYS A 90 -3.40 13.23 -7.36
CA LYS A 90 -4.30 12.86 -8.48
C LYS A 90 -4.89 11.48 -8.23
N ALA A 91 -6.22 11.39 -8.34
CA ALA A 91 -6.92 10.13 -8.12
C ALA A 91 -6.54 9.10 -9.19
N GLY A 92 -6.35 7.86 -8.72
CA GLY A 92 -6.17 6.69 -9.56
C GLY A 92 -7.50 6.17 -10.07
N VAL A 93 -7.45 5.17 -10.94
CA VAL A 93 -8.62 4.47 -11.46
C VAL A 93 -8.42 2.97 -11.30
N ARG A 94 -9.42 2.31 -10.71
CA ARG A 94 -9.47 0.87 -10.54
C ARG A 94 -10.69 0.29 -11.26
N ARG A 95 -10.48 -0.79 -11.99
CA ARG A 95 -11.52 -1.62 -12.60
C ARG A 95 -11.89 -2.75 -11.65
N LEU A 96 -13.17 -2.84 -11.32
CA LEU A 96 -13.75 -3.90 -10.52
C LEU A 96 -14.56 -4.80 -11.45
N ARG A 97 -14.24 -6.10 -11.48
CA ARG A 97 -15.14 -7.11 -12.03
C ARG A 97 -15.91 -7.71 -10.87
N ALA A 98 -17.23 -7.59 -10.91
CA ALA A 98 -18.13 -8.15 -9.92
C ALA A 98 -19.00 -9.24 -10.56
N VAL A 99 -19.34 -10.25 -9.77
CA VAL A 99 -20.29 -11.30 -10.12
C VAL A 99 -21.50 -11.15 -9.21
N ARG A 100 -22.69 -11.06 -9.81
CA ARG A 100 -23.97 -11.20 -9.12
C ARG A 100 -24.47 -12.62 -9.37
N THR A 101 -24.71 -13.37 -8.31
CA THR A 101 -25.34 -14.69 -8.37
C THR A 101 -26.84 -14.51 -8.16
N ILE A 102 -27.63 -15.15 -9.00
CA ILE A 102 -29.08 -15.09 -9.02
C ILE A 102 -29.58 -16.54 -8.91
N HIS A 103 -30.47 -16.82 -7.96
CA HIS A 103 -31.13 -18.11 -7.80
C HIS A 103 -32.60 -17.94 -8.14
N ASN A 104 -33.12 -18.70 -9.11
CA ASN A 104 -34.52 -18.64 -9.54
C ASN A 104 -35.01 -17.21 -9.85
N GLY A 105 -34.17 -16.41 -10.51
CA GLY A 105 -34.46 -15.00 -10.82
C GLY A 105 -34.18 -14.01 -9.69
N GLU A 106 -33.94 -14.47 -8.46
CA GLU A 106 -33.67 -13.60 -7.31
C GLU A 106 -32.17 -13.43 -6.99
N PRO A 107 -31.69 -12.20 -6.76
CA PRO A 107 -30.28 -11.94 -6.52
C PRO A 107 -29.85 -12.33 -5.09
N VAL A 108 -29.05 -13.38 -4.96
CA VAL A 108 -28.62 -13.92 -3.64
C VAL A 108 -27.23 -13.48 -3.20
N ASN A 109 -26.34 -13.10 -4.12
CA ASN A 109 -24.96 -12.72 -3.78
C ASN A 109 -24.39 -11.69 -4.75
N TYR A 110 -23.57 -10.77 -4.24
CA TYR A 110 -22.79 -9.82 -5.03
C TYR A 110 -21.36 -9.73 -4.50
N ARG A 111 -20.39 -10.15 -5.33
CA ARG A 111 -18.97 -10.12 -4.94
C ARG A 111 -18.06 -9.55 -6.01
N VAL A 112 -17.05 -8.79 -5.57
CA VAL A 112 -15.96 -8.33 -6.46
C VAL A 112 -14.94 -9.46 -6.58
N VAL A 113 -14.83 -10.04 -7.78
CA VAL A 113 -13.94 -11.19 -8.05
C VAL A 113 -12.56 -10.78 -8.56
N ARG A 114 -12.43 -9.59 -9.15
CA ARG A 114 -11.14 -9.07 -9.62
C ARG A 114 -11.06 -7.57 -9.47
N ARG A 115 -9.91 -7.11 -8.97
CA ARG A 115 -9.54 -5.69 -8.89
C ARG A 115 -8.31 -5.48 -9.78
N THR A 116 -8.38 -4.52 -10.69
CA THR A 116 -7.26 -4.18 -11.58
C THR A 116 -7.04 -2.68 -11.54
N THR A 117 -5.84 -2.23 -11.17
CA THR A 117 -5.47 -0.82 -11.26
C THR A 117 -5.24 -0.48 -12.74
N ILE A 118 -6.00 0.50 -13.27
CA ILE A 118 -5.80 1.04 -14.63
C ILE A 118 -4.77 2.16 -14.56
N ARG A 119 -4.95 3.09 -13.60
CA ARG A 119 -4.06 4.21 -13.36
C ARG A 119 -3.78 4.31 -11.86
N PRO A 120 -2.53 4.26 -11.40
CA PRO A 120 -2.24 4.39 -9.98
C PRO A 120 -2.57 5.82 -9.49
N PRO A 121 -3.01 5.98 -8.23
CA PRO A 121 -3.13 7.31 -7.64
C PRO A 121 -1.75 7.94 -7.47
N GLN A 122 -1.64 9.23 -7.75
CA GLN A 122 -0.43 10.01 -7.47
C GLN A 122 -0.62 10.71 -6.13
N PRO A 123 0.26 10.49 -5.13
CA PRO A 123 0.07 11.06 -3.81
C PRO A 123 0.27 12.58 -3.82
N ARG A 124 -0.53 13.26 -2.99
CA ARG A 124 -0.31 14.67 -2.63
C ARG A 124 0.98 14.77 -1.85
N ARG A 125 1.88 15.66 -2.25
CA ARG A 125 3.16 15.88 -1.58
C ARG A 125 3.08 17.13 -0.72
N VAL A 126 3.29 16.97 0.58
CA VAL A 126 3.17 18.05 1.57
C VAL A 126 4.49 18.19 2.29
N LEU A 127 5.10 19.36 2.19
CA LEU A 127 6.20 19.75 3.05
C LEU A 127 5.65 20.03 4.45
N VAL A 128 6.30 19.46 5.47
CA VAL A 128 5.96 19.71 6.86
C VAL A 128 7.18 20.34 7.53
N GLY A 129 7.03 21.60 7.92
CA GLY A 129 8.00 22.35 8.70
C GLY A 129 8.24 21.65 10.01
N ARG A 130 9.51 21.37 10.29
CA ARG A 130 9.95 20.74 11.52
C ARG A 130 11.10 21.56 12.08
N GLN A 131 11.25 21.54 13.41
CA GLN A 131 12.41 22.17 14.05
C GLN A 131 13.68 21.61 13.41
N PRO A 132 14.74 22.43 13.20
CA PRO A 132 16.07 21.93 12.87
C PRO A 132 16.44 20.89 13.92
N TRP A 133 16.35 19.61 13.56
CA TRP A 133 16.05 18.62 14.58
C TRP A 133 17.15 18.47 15.61
N SER A 134 16.66 18.17 16.80
CA SER A 134 17.40 17.37 17.74
C SER A 134 17.70 16.00 17.09
N VAL A 135 18.97 15.61 16.98
CA VAL A 135 19.39 14.26 16.64
C VAL A 135 19.93 13.65 17.93
N ARG A 136 19.17 12.69 18.49
CA ARG A 136 19.52 12.02 19.75
C ARG A 136 20.98 11.54 19.73
N GLY A 137 21.75 11.95 20.74
CA GLY A 137 23.19 11.68 20.86
C GLY A 137 24.11 12.69 20.19
N ALA A 138 23.55 13.73 19.55
CA ALA A 138 24.30 14.77 18.87
C ALA A 138 23.87 16.19 19.28
N ASP A 139 22.86 16.36 20.14
CA ASP A 139 22.27 17.68 20.41
C ASP A 139 23.01 18.56 21.39
N GLY A 140 23.69 17.96 22.35
CA GLY A 140 24.53 18.67 23.32
C GLY A 140 25.91 19.04 22.78
N LEU A 141 26.22 18.72 21.52
CA LEU A 141 27.53 18.99 20.93
C LEU A 141 27.63 20.43 20.46
N ASN A 142 28.85 20.99 20.48
CA ASN A 142 29.09 22.37 20.11
C ASN A 142 29.24 22.54 18.59
N TRP A 143 28.12 22.38 17.89
CA TRP A 143 28.01 22.56 16.44
C TRP A 143 28.43 23.94 15.95
N SER A 144 28.28 24.97 16.79
CA SER A 144 28.68 26.34 16.45
C SER A 144 30.20 26.49 16.40
N ALA A 145 30.94 25.79 17.27
CA ALA A 145 32.40 25.80 17.29
C ALA A 145 32.95 25.00 16.11
N LEU A 146 32.34 23.86 15.79
CA LEU A 146 32.68 23.10 14.59
C LEU A 146 32.46 23.95 13.32
N ALA A 147 31.28 24.55 13.15
CA ALA A 147 30.99 25.35 11.95
C ALA A 147 31.94 26.55 11.79
N ARG A 148 32.32 27.20 12.91
CA ARG A 148 33.32 28.28 12.91
C ARG A 148 34.70 27.79 12.49
N CYS A 149 35.14 26.63 12.96
CA CYS A 149 36.41 26.04 12.56
C CYS A 149 36.41 25.61 11.09
N GLU A 150 35.32 25.03 10.60
CA GLU A 150 35.21 24.48 9.24
C GLU A 150 35.05 25.55 8.16
N SER A 151 34.28 26.60 8.43
CA SER A 151 33.89 27.58 7.40
C SER A 151 33.92 29.03 7.85
N GLY A 152 34.44 29.31 9.05
CA GLY A 152 34.24 30.61 9.71
C GLY A 152 32.78 30.86 10.12
N GLY A 153 31.93 29.82 10.07
CA GLY A 153 30.49 29.95 10.29
C GLY A 153 29.72 30.42 9.06
N ASN A 154 30.30 30.36 7.86
CA ASN A 154 29.65 30.79 6.62
C ASN A 154 28.83 29.65 5.97
N PRO A 155 27.48 29.72 5.98
CA PRO A 155 26.64 28.67 5.39
C PRO A 155 26.69 28.63 3.86
N ARG A 156 27.24 29.66 3.22
CA ARG A 156 27.44 29.74 1.77
C ARG A 156 28.89 29.51 1.37
N ALA A 157 29.74 29.00 2.27
CA ALA A 157 31.13 28.73 1.95
C ALA A 157 31.24 27.77 0.74
N VAL A 158 32.10 28.11 -0.19
CA VAL A 158 32.44 27.30 -1.36
C VAL A 158 33.96 27.17 -1.38
N ASN A 159 34.45 25.95 -1.21
CA ASN A 159 35.87 25.65 -1.21
C ASN A 159 36.26 25.07 -2.58
N PRO A 160 37.31 25.60 -3.25
CA PRO A 160 37.82 25.04 -4.51
C PRO A 160 38.15 23.55 -4.46
N ALA A 161 38.44 23.00 -3.27
CA ALA A 161 38.68 21.57 -3.05
C ALA A 161 37.39 20.70 -3.10
N GLY A 162 36.23 21.28 -3.38
CA GLY A 162 34.96 20.53 -3.55
C GLY A 162 34.16 20.34 -2.26
N TYR A 163 34.32 21.25 -1.30
CA TYR A 163 33.59 21.25 -0.03
C TYR A 163 32.73 22.50 0.12
N TYR A 164 31.57 22.35 0.76
CA TYR A 164 30.52 23.36 0.72
C TYR A 164 29.80 23.52 2.06
N GLY A 165 29.42 24.77 2.36
CA GLY A 165 28.59 25.14 3.49
C GLY A 165 29.29 25.13 4.85
N LEU A 166 28.49 25.25 5.92
CA LEU A 166 28.90 25.41 7.32
C LEU A 166 29.91 24.35 7.78
N TYR A 167 29.71 23.11 7.34
CA TYR A 167 30.43 21.92 7.80
C TYR A 167 31.31 21.31 6.71
N GLN A 168 31.57 22.07 5.64
CA GLN A 168 32.43 21.66 4.53
C GLN A 168 32.07 20.27 4.00
N PHE A 169 30.81 20.06 3.61
CA PHE A 169 30.36 18.81 3.01
C PHE A 169 30.85 18.71 1.57
N ASN A 170 31.30 17.53 1.13
CA ASN A 170 31.29 17.20 -0.29
C ASN A 170 29.88 16.69 -0.71
N VAL A 171 29.58 16.77 -2.01
CA VAL A 171 28.23 16.47 -2.55
C VAL A 171 27.82 15.01 -2.32
N ALA A 172 28.77 14.06 -2.43
CA ALA A 172 28.49 12.64 -2.20
C ALA A 172 28.08 12.36 -0.75
N THR A 173 28.81 12.92 0.22
CA THR A 173 28.51 12.76 1.66
C THR A 173 27.20 13.44 2.01
N TRP A 174 26.93 14.63 1.47
CA TRP A 174 25.65 15.31 1.58
C TRP A 174 24.48 14.42 1.13
N GLY A 175 24.62 13.80 -0.03
CA GLY A 175 23.65 12.82 -0.55
C GLY A 175 23.46 11.61 0.37
N SER A 176 24.55 11.08 0.94
CA SER A 176 24.52 9.90 1.83
C SER A 176 23.71 10.10 3.11
N VAL A 177 23.63 11.34 3.62
CA VAL A 177 22.78 11.71 4.76
C VAL A 177 21.44 12.29 4.34
N GLY A 178 21.07 12.07 3.06
CA GLY A 178 19.77 12.39 2.46
C GLY A 178 19.62 13.83 1.96
N GLY A 179 20.70 14.59 1.90
CA GLY A 179 20.72 15.91 1.29
C GLY A 179 20.51 15.81 -0.23
N SER A 180 19.97 16.86 -0.84
CA SER A 180 19.80 16.97 -2.29
C SER A 180 20.40 18.28 -2.79
N GLY A 181 20.89 18.30 -4.03
CA GLY A 181 21.54 19.49 -4.61
C GLY A 181 22.85 19.84 -3.91
N MET A 182 23.22 21.12 -3.96
CA MET A 182 24.45 21.63 -3.35
C MET A 182 24.26 21.95 -1.86
N PRO A 183 25.20 21.56 -0.96
CA PRO A 183 25.06 21.79 0.48
C PRO A 183 24.89 23.27 0.86
N HIS A 184 25.64 24.15 0.20
CA HIS A 184 25.63 25.60 0.45
C HIS A 184 24.35 26.32 -0.04
N HIS A 185 23.50 25.63 -0.81
CA HIS A 185 22.16 26.13 -1.16
C HIS A 185 21.12 25.82 -0.07
N ALA A 186 21.40 24.87 0.83
CA ALA A 186 20.50 24.52 1.92
C ALA A 186 20.59 25.55 3.05
N SER A 187 19.51 25.69 3.84
CA SER A 187 19.51 26.54 5.04
C SER A 187 20.57 26.08 6.05
N SER A 188 21.07 27.00 6.87
CA SER A 188 22.03 26.69 7.95
C SER A 188 21.50 25.58 8.88
N SER A 189 20.20 25.61 9.17
CA SER A 189 19.48 24.58 9.92
C SER A 189 19.52 23.21 9.25
N GLU A 190 19.33 23.15 7.93
CA GLU A 190 19.39 21.90 7.18
C GLU A 190 20.81 21.34 7.19
N GLN A 191 21.80 22.19 6.95
CA GLN A 191 23.21 21.81 6.99
C GLN A 191 23.60 21.23 8.36
N THR A 192 23.16 21.88 9.44
CA THR A 192 23.39 21.41 10.82
C THR A 192 22.70 20.09 11.09
N TYR A 193 21.46 19.94 10.63
CA TYR A 193 20.73 18.69 10.78
C TYR A 193 21.43 17.52 10.06
N ARG A 194 21.91 17.73 8.83
CA ARG A 194 22.66 16.71 8.09
C ARG A 194 24.02 16.41 8.74
N ALA A 195 24.70 17.42 9.27
CA ALA A 195 25.93 17.23 10.05
C ALA A 195 25.68 16.35 11.29
N LYS A 196 24.59 16.60 12.02
CA LYS A 196 24.17 15.75 13.13
C LYS A 196 23.90 14.30 12.72
N LEU A 197 23.23 14.08 11.58
CA LEU A 197 23.02 12.73 11.04
C LEU A 197 24.35 12.05 10.67
N LEU A 198 25.25 12.79 10.04
CA LEU A 198 26.58 12.28 9.68
C LEU A 198 27.35 11.88 10.94
N TYR A 199 27.37 12.73 11.97
CA TYR A 199 28.00 12.42 13.26
C TYR A 199 27.41 11.18 13.91
N LYS A 200 26.08 11.04 13.91
CA LYS A 200 25.45 9.83 14.46
C LYS A 200 25.92 8.55 13.77
N SER A 201 26.28 8.62 12.48
CA SER A 201 26.76 7.47 11.72
C SER A 201 28.27 7.24 11.77
N ARG A 202 29.08 8.31 11.89
CA ARG A 202 30.56 8.24 11.73
C ARG A 202 31.35 8.90 12.87
N GLY A 203 30.66 9.38 13.91
CA GLY A 203 31.25 10.19 14.97
C GLY A 203 31.95 11.43 14.41
N ARG A 204 33.13 11.73 14.94
CA ARG A 204 33.95 12.90 14.55
C ARG A 204 34.81 12.68 13.30
N SER A 205 34.90 11.46 12.78
CA SER A 205 35.81 11.10 11.67
C SER A 205 35.71 12.02 10.44
N PRO A 206 34.53 12.51 10.02
CA PRO A 206 34.42 13.44 8.88
C PRO A 206 35.08 14.80 9.10
N TRP A 207 35.37 15.18 10.35
CA TRP A 207 35.99 16.44 10.74
C TRP A 207 37.25 16.15 11.57
N PRO A 208 38.35 15.68 10.95
CA PRO A 208 39.51 15.16 11.67
C PRO A 208 40.18 16.20 12.59
N THR A 209 40.22 17.46 12.17
CA THR A 209 40.86 18.54 12.94
C THR A 209 39.86 19.29 13.83
N CYS A 210 38.74 19.73 13.25
CA CYS A 210 37.76 20.55 13.96
C CYS A 210 36.77 19.73 14.80
N GLY A 211 36.63 18.42 14.55
CA GLY A 211 35.71 17.54 15.27
C GLY A 211 35.97 17.45 16.77
N ARG A 212 37.19 17.76 17.23
CA ARG A 212 37.53 17.89 18.66
C ARG A 212 36.75 18.98 19.40
N LEU A 213 36.17 19.92 18.66
CA LEU A 213 35.40 21.04 19.20
C LEU A 213 33.92 20.69 19.44
N LEU A 214 33.47 19.50 19.03
CA LEU A 214 32.09 19.02 19.22
C LEU A 214 31.82 18.59 20.65
#